data_AF-A0A521WRF4-F1
#
_entry.id   AF-A0A521WRF4-F1
#
_cell.length_a   1.000
_cell.length_b   1.000
_cell.length_c   1.000
_cell.angle_alpha   90.00
_cell.angle_beta   90.00
_cell.angle_gamma   90.00
#
_symmetry.space_group_name_H-M   'P 1'
#
loop_
_entity.id
_entity.type
_entity.pdbx_description
1 polymer ?
#
loop_
_entity_poly.entity_id
_entity_poly.type
_entity_poly.pdbx_seq_one_letter_code
_entity_poly.pdbx_strand_id
1 'polypeptide(L)'
;MNLKRILIFSAPALFLGVVVGYLCALWPLEIDTEVNILDLLDLLFTIGIALMIPVFVNRLLENRKVIKTILVDELKALLSTYQKIKNILRDTQFKGEITKLDKDHIQICLEEADLQIIAFEEQLTIAFPAKVLEIVKDLKLKSKIYYKFVTGGDLMSEHFLSVDSHFNFQHNVEYTKIDISLKTLIQKLYNF
;
A
#
# COMPACT_ATOMS: atom_id res chain seq x y z
N MET A 1 -28.39 -3.11 -3.55
CA MET A 1 -27.78 -3.00 -4.89
C MET A 1 -27.86 -1.53 -5.32
N ASN A 2 -26.74 -0.81 -5.35
CA ASN A 2 -26.73 0.66 -5.39
C ASN A 2 -27.20 1.22 -6.73
N LEU A 3 -28.24 2.06 -6.71
CA LEU A 3 -28.82 2.75 -7.89
C LEU A 3 -27.75 3.44 -8.77
N LYS A 4 -26.70 3.98 -8.14
CA LYS A 4 -25.53 4.57 -8.83
C LYS A 4 -24.79 3.58 -9.74
N ARG A 5 -24.70 2.29 -9.36
CA ARG A 5 -24.04 1.28 -10.20
C ARG A 5 -24.89 0.95 -11.44
N ILE A 6 -26.21 0.86 -11.31
CA ILE A 6 -27.10 0.60 -12.44
C ILE A 6 -27.04 1.75 -13.44
N LEU A 7 -27.05 3.00 -12.96
CA LEU A 7 -27.02 4.21 -13.80
C LEU A 7 -25.69 4.38 -14.55
N ILE A 8 -24.56 3.99 -13.94
CA ILE A 8 -23.25 3.98 -14.60
C ILE A 8 -23.16 2.90 -15.70
N PHE A 9 -23.85 1.77 -15.55
CA PHE A 9 -23.89 0.71 -16.57
C PHE A 9 -24.91 0.97 -17.67
N SER A 10 -26.06 1.57 -17.35
CA SER A 10 -27.13 1.81 -18.32
C SER A 10 -26.90 3.03 -19.20
N ALA A 11 -26.23 4.07 -18.70
CA ALA A 11 -26.00 5.30 -19.47
C ALA A 11 -25.09 5.09 -20.72
N PRO A 12 -23.97 4.35 -20.66
CA PRO A 12 -23.16 4.05 -21.85
C PRO A 12 -23.88 3.13 -22.84
N ALA A 13 -24.67 2.17 -22.35
CA ALA A 13 -25.45 1.27 -23.18
C ALA A 13 -26.57 2.01 -23.93
N LEU A 14 -27.25 2.95 -23.27
CA LEU A 14 -28.23 3.83 -23.92
C LEU A 14 -27.57 4.77 -24.93
N PHE A 15 -26.40 5.33 -24.61
CA PHE A 15 -25.67 6.19 -25.55
C PHE A 15 -25.22 5.43 -26.80
N LEU A 16 -24.67 4.22 -26.63
CA LEU A 16 -24.33 3.33 -27.75
C LEU A 16 -25.57 2.96 -28.57
N GLY A 17 -26.69 2.63 -27.93
CA GLY A 17 -27.96 2.33 -28.61
C GLY A 17 -28.47 3.52 -29.44
N VAL A 18 -28.38 4.74 -28.92
CA VAL A 18 -28.77 5.96 -29.65
C VAL A 18 -27.84 6.24 -30.82
N VAL A 19 -26.53 6.09 -30.64
CA VAL A 19 -25.54 6.29 -31.73
C VAL A 19 -25.73 5.26 -32.84
N VAL A 20 -25.93 3.98 -32.50
CA VAL A 20 -26.21 2.91 -33.47
C VAL A 20 -27.53 3.17 -34.19
N GLY A 21 -28.59 3.51 -33.45
CA GLY A 21 -29.90 3.85 -34.04
C GLY A 21 -29.83 5.05 -34.98
N TYR A 22 -29.05 6.08 -34.62
CA TYR A 22 -28.85 7.26 -35.46
C TYR A 22 -28.03 6.95 -36.72
N LEU A 23 -26.99 6.11 -36.62
CA LEU A 23 -26.20 5.66 -37.77
C LEU A 23 -27.03 4.82 -38.75
N CYS A 24 -27.88 3.92 -38.25
CA CYS A 24 -28.81 3.14 -39.08
C CYS A 24 -29.90 4.01 -39.73
N ALA A 25 -30.23 5.17 -39.16
CA ALA A 25 -31.21 6.09 -39.73
C ALA A 25 -30.62 7.02 -40.81
N LEU A 26 -29.33 7.38 -40.69
CA LEU A 26 -28.63 8.29 -41.62
C LEU A 26 -28.08 7.58 -42.86
N TRP A 27 -27.63 6.34 -42.70
CA TRP A 27 -27.37 5.44 -43.80
C TRP A 27 -28.42 4.35 -43.73
N PRO A 28 -29.45 4.35 -44.60
CA PRO A 28 -30.21 3.14 -44.83
C PRO A 28 -29.20 2.13 -45.35
N LEU A 29 -28.63 1.33 -44.45
CA LEU A 29 -27.92 0.13 -44.85
C LEU A 29 -28.95 -0.66 -45.64
N GLU A 30 -28.80 -0.67 -46.96
CA GLU A 30 -29.26 -1.80 -47.75
C GLU A 30 -28.50 -2.99 -47.17
N ILE A 31 -29.09 -3.59 -46.12
CA ILE A 31 -28.58 -4.82 -45.54
C ILE A 31 -28.83 -5.82 -46.63
N ASP A 32 -27.79 -6.05 -47.43
CA ASP A 32 -27.77 -7.12 -48.40
C ASP A 32 -28.17 -8.38 -47.63
N THR A 33 -29.14 -9.14 -48.14
CA THR A 33 -29.72 -10.29 -47.42
C THR A 33 -28.69 -11.40 -47.13
N GLU A 34 -27.46 -11.24 -47.60
CA GLU A 34 -26.30 -12.08 -47.31
C GLU A 34 -25.55 -11.71 -46.02
N VAL A 35 -25.81 -10.56 -45.39
CA VAL A 35 -25.13 -10.18 -44.14
C VAL A 35 -25.66 -11.02 -42.99
N ASN A 36 -24.81 -11.89 -42.46
CA ASN A 36 -25.14 -12.74 -41.34
C ASN A 36 -25.30 -11.90 -40.07
N ILE A 37 -26.43 -12.04 -39.37
CA ILE A 37 -26.72 -11.34 -38.11
C ILE A 37 -25.62 -11.59 -37.06
N LEU A 38 -24.94 -12.74 -37.16
CA LEU A 38 -23.78 -13.06 -36.33
C LEU A 38 -22.60 -12.11 -36.55
N ASP A 39 -22.32 -11.70 -37.80
CA ASP A 39 -21.22 -10.78 -38.11
C ASP A 39 -21.51 -9.37 -37.56
N LEU A 40 -22.77 -8.96 -37.59
CA LEU A 40 -23.20 -7.68 -37.01
C LEU A 40 -23.09 -7.69 -35.48
N LEU A 41 -23.41 -8.81 -34.84
CA LEU A 41 -23.23 -9.00 -33.40
C LEU A 41 -21.76 -9.01 -33.01
N ASP A 42 -20.90 -9.70 -33.77
CA ASP A 42 -19.46 -9.73 -33.53
C ASP A 42 -18.83 -8.34 -33.68
N LEU A 43 -19.26 -7.54 -34.65
CA LEU A 43 -18.86 -6.14 -34.79
C LEU A 43 -19.23 -5.33 -33.54
N LEU A 44 -20.47 -5.44 -33.07
CA LEU A 44 -20.96 -4.72 -31.88
C LEU A 44 -20.25 -5.18 -30.60
N PHE A 45 -19.98 -6.48 -30.46
CA PHE A 45 -19.20 -7.03 -29.35
C PHE A 45 -17.76 -6.51 -29.37
N THR A 46 -17.13 -6.47 -30.55
CA THR A 46 -15.76 -5.98 -30.72
C THR A 46 -15.64 -4.51 -30.34
N ILE A 47 -16.57 -3.67 -30.82
CA ILE A 47 -16.65 -2.25 -30.44
C ILE A 47 -16.90 -2.09 -28.94
N GLY A 48 -17.82 -2.91 -28.38
CA GLY A 48 -18.11 -2.92 -26.95
C GLY A 48 -16.89 -3.25 -26.09
N ILE A 49 -16.12 -4.28 -26.46
CA ILE A 49 -14.87 -4.67 -25.79
C ILE A 49 -13.81 -3.58 -25.94
N ALA A 50 -13.66 -3.02 -27.14
CA ALA A 50 -12.69 -1.96 -27.44
C ALA A 50 -12.94 -0.68 -26.60
N LEU A 51 -14.19 -0.37 -26.28
CA LEU A 51 -14.55 0.76 -25.41
C LEU A 51 -14.55 0.40 -23.92
N MET A 52 -14.97 -0.81 -23.55
CA MET A 52 -15.04 -1.26 -22.16
C MET A 52 -13.65 -1.49 -21.55
N ILE A 53 -12.71 -2.09 -22.28
CA ILE A 53 -11.39 -2.41 -21.76
C ILE A 53 -10.67 -1.14 -21.25
N PRO A 54 -10.51 -0.06 -22.03
CA PRO A 54 -9.84 1.14 -21.55
C PRO A 54 -10.53 1.75 -20.34
N VAL A 55 -11.86 1.79 -20.30
CA VAL A 55 -12.60 2.46 -19.22
C VAL A 55 -12.54 1.66 -17.91
N PHE A 56 -12.75 0.33 -17.97
CA PHE A 56 -12.80 -0.50 -16.77
C PHE A 56 -11.42 -0.95 -16.32
N VAL A 57 -10.57 -1.41 -17.24
CA VAL A 57 -9.25 -1.91 -16.91
C VAL A 57 -8.34 -0.77 -16.46
N ASN A 58 -8.31 0.37 -17.17
CA ASN A 58 -7.44 1.48 -16.74
C ASN A 58 -7.87 2.03 -15.38
N ARG A 59 -9.17 2.17 -15.12
CA ARG A 59 -9.66 2.63 -13.82
C ARG A 59 -9.35 1.66 -12.68
N LEU A 60 -9.43 0.36 -12.92
CA LEU A 60 -9.04 -0.65 -11.93
C LEU A 60 -7.53 -0.64 -11.67
N LEU A 61 -6.72 -0.49 -12.72
CA LEU A 61 -5.26 -0.39 -12.63
C LEU A 61 -4.84 0.89 -11.89
N GLU A 62 -5.46 2.03 -12.20
CA GLU A 62 -5.24 3.30 -11.52
C GLU A 62 -5.56 3.22 -10.03
N ASN A 63 -6.72 2.68 -9.66
CA ASN A 63 -7.10 2.51 -8.26
C ASN A 63 -6.08 1.63 -7.51
N ARG A 64 -5.60 0.54 -8.12
CA ARG A 64 -4.55 -0.31 -7.53
C ARG A 64 -3.23 0.45 -7.37
N LYS A 65 -2.85 1.26 -8.36
CA LYS A 65 -1.63 2.09 -8.30
C LYS A 65 -1.71 3.12 -7.17
N VAL A 66 -2.85 3.76 -7.00
CA VAL A 66 -3.08 4.72 -5.90
C VAL A 66 -2.97 4.03 -4.56
N ILE A 67 -3.64 2.90 -4.36
CA ILE A 67 -3.60 2.14 -3.10
C ILE A 67 -2.18 1.66 -2.79
N LYS A 68 -1.44 1.15 -3.77
CA LYS A 68 -0.02 0.79 -3.60
C LYS A 68 0.83 1.98 -3.16
N THR A 69 0.57 3.17 -3.72
CA THR A 69 1.30 4.39 -3.36
C THR A 69 1.05 4.75 -1.90
N ILE A 70 -0.21 4.71 -1.46
CA ILE A 70 -0.58 4.95 -0.06
C ILE A 70 0.15 3.97 0.87
N LEU A 71 0.05 2.66 0.60
CA LEU A 71 0.72 1.63 1.41
C LEU A 71 2.24 1.81 1.46
N VAL A 72 2.86 2.22 0.34
CA VAL A 72 4.30 2.52 0.30
C VAL A 72 4.63 3.73 1.17
N ASP A 73 3.81 4.78 1.13
CA ASP A 73 4.05 5.98 1.92
C ASP A 73 3.86 5.71 3.43
N GLU A 74 2.94 4.83 3.82
CA GLU A 74 2.83 4.36 5.21
C GLU A 74 4.09 3.61 5.67
N LEU A 75 4.64 2.74 4.83
CA LEU A 75 5.89 2.04 5.15
C LEU A 75 7.09 2.99 5.22
N LYS A 76 7.11 4.05 4.40
CA LYS A 76 8.12 5.11 4.52
C LYS A 76 7.95 5.90 5.82
N ALA A 77 6.71 6.18 6.23
CA ALA A 77 6.43 6.82 7.51
C ALA A 77 6.92 5.95 8.68
N LEU A 78 6.63 4.64 8.64
CA LEU A 78 7.14 3.67 9.62
C LEU A 78 8.67 3.63 9.65
N LEU A 79 9.32 3.60 8.48
CA LEU A 79 10.77 3.65 8.37
C LEU A 79 11.35 4.94 8.96
N SER A 80 10.68 6.07 8.75
CA SER A 80 11.04 7.36 9.36
C SER A 80 10.93 7.31 10.88
N THR A 81 9.90 6.66 11.44
CA THR A 81 9.76 6.46 12.89
C THR A 81 10.94 5.69 13.49
N TYR A 82 11.37 4.58 12.86
CA TYR A 82 12.58 3.87 13.30
C TYR A 82 13.86 4.69 13.11
N GLN A 83 13.93 5.54 12.07
CA GLN A 83 15.05 6.46 11.89
C GLN A 83 15.13 7.51 13.01
N LYS A 84 14.00 8.01 13.52
CA LYS A 84 13.97 8.89 14.70
C LYS A 84 14.64 8.23 15.90
N ILE A 85 14.29 6.97 16.20
CA ILE A 85 14.90 6.20 17.30
C ILE A 85 16.42 6.10 17.13
N LYS A 86 16.87 5.75 15.91
CA LYS A 86 18.30 5.69 15.59
C LYS A 86 19.00 7.04 15.79
N ASN A 87 18.36 8.13 15.39
CA ASN A 87 18.93 9.47 15.54
C ASN A 87 19.03 9.87 17.01
N ILE A 88 18.01 9.59 17.83
CA ILE A 88 18.05 9.83 19.28
C ILE A 88 19.24 9.09 19.90
N LEU A 89 19.41 7.80 19.60
CA LEU A 89 20.52 6.99 20.13
C LEU A 89 21.90 7.45 19.65
N ARG A 90 21.99 7.93 18.41
CA ARG A 90 23.23 8.49 17.89
C ARG A 90 23.57 9.81 18.59
N ASP A 91 22.58 10.67 18.78
CA ASP A 91 22.77 11.99 19.39
C ASP A 91 23.11 11.85 20.89
N THR A 92 22.52 10.89 21.60
CA THR A 92 22.88 10.58 23.00
C THR A 92 24.28 9.96 23.11
N GLN A 93 24.71 9.16 22.14
CA GLN A 93 26.10 8.71 22.07
C GLN A 93 27.08 9.89 21.94
N PHE A 94 26.78 10.86 21.07
CA PHE A 94 27.62 12.05 20.91
C PHE A 94 27.66 12.94 22.16
N LYS A 95 26.53 13.05 22.87
CA LYS A 95 26.45 13.78 24.14
C LYS A 95 27.14 13.05 25.30
N GLY A 96 27.31 11.73 25.19
CA GLY A 96 27.89 10.87 26.23
C GLY A 96 26.93 10.53 27.36
N GLU A 97 25.67 10.97 27.29
CA GLU A 97 24.64 10.70 28.29
C GLU A 97 23.29 10.44 27.61
N ILE A 98 22.45 9.64 28.26
CA ILE A 98 21.06 9.42 27.87
C ILE A 98 20.13 9.85 29.00
N THR A 99 19.28 10.82 28.72
CA THR A 99 18.35 11.36 29.71
C THR A 99 17.07 10.52 29.78
N LYS A 100 16.29 10.69 30.85
CA LYS A 100 14.96 10.09 30.93
C LYS A 100 14.05 10.56 29.78
N LEU A 101 14.16 11.82 29.38
CA LEU A 101 13.39 12.39 28.27
C LEU A 101 13.72 11.68 26.95
N ASP A 102 14.99 11.35 26.70
CA ASP A 102 15.39 10.59 25.51
C ASP A 102 14.77 9.19 25.51
N LYS A 103 14.74 8.51 26.67
CA LYS A 103 14.10 7.19 26.83
C LYS A 103 12.60 7.25 26.61
N ASP A 104 11.92 8.23 27.20
CA ASP A 104 10.49 8.46 27.03
C ASP A 104 10.18 8.73 25.53
N HIS A 105 11.02 9.51 24.85
CA HIS A 105 10.85 9.80 23.43
C HIS A 105 11.06 8.58 22.52
N ILE A 106 12.04 7.72 22.85
CA ILE A 106 12.22 6.42 22.19
C ILE A 106 10.97 5.54 22.39
N GLN A 107 10.43 5.48 23.61
CA GLN A 107 9.22 4.71 23.89
C GLN A 107 8.02 5.22 23.07
N ILE A 108 7.81 6.54 23.02
CA ILE A 108 6.76 7.14 22.19
C ILE A 108 6.93 6.74 20.71
N CYS A 109 8.15 6.77 20.18
CA CYS A 109 8.40 6.36 18.79
C CYS A 109 8.09 4.87 18.58
N LEU A 110 8.35 4.00 19.56
CA LEU A 110 8.01 2.58 19.47
C LEU A 110 6.50 2.35 19.48
N GLU A 111 5.77 3.07 20.33
CA GLU A 111 4.31 3.03 20.37
C GLU A 111 3.70 3.58 19.07
N GLU A 112 4.26 4.67 18.51
CA GLU A 112 3.89 5.21 17.21
C GLU A 112 4.11 4.18 16.08
N ALA A 113 5.24 3.46 16.11
CA ALA A 113 5.54 2.42 15.13
C ALA A 113 4.55 1.26 15.20
N ASP A 114 4.14 0.82 16.40
CA ASP A 114 3.14 -0.24 16.56
C ASP A 114 1.77 0.19 16.02
N LEU A 115 1.34 1.43 16.28
CA LEU A 115 0.11 1.98 15.71
C LEU A 115 0.16 2.07 14.17
N GLN A 116 1.31 2.47 13.61
CA GLN A 116 1.52 2.51 12.16
C GLN A 116 1.45 1.11 11.53
N ILE A 117 1.95 0.07 12.21
CA ILE A 117 1.82 -1.32 11.75
C ILE A 117 0.36 -1.78 11.75
N ILE A 118 -0.42 -1.41 12.76
CA ILE A 118 -1.86 -1.72 12.83
C ILE A 118 -2.60 -1.03 11.67
N ALA A 119 -2.37 0.27 11.46
CA ALA A 119 -2.99 1.00 10.36
C ALA A 119 -2.64 0.39 8.99
N PHE A 120 -1.37 0.03 8.79
CA PHE A 120 -0.90 -0.63 7.57
C PHE A 120 -1.59 -1.99 7.35
N GLU A 121 -1.74 -2.81 8.40
CA GLU A 121 -2.46 -4.09 8.34
C GLU A 121 -3.92 -3.90 7.91
N GLU A 122 -4.62 -2.91 8.48
CA GLU A 122 -6.01 -2.61 8.12
C GLU A 122 -6.13 -2.22 6.64
N GLN A 123 -5.27 -1.32 6.16
CA GLN A 123 -5.28 -0.90 4.76
C GLN A 123 -4.89 -2.02 3.81
N LEU A 124 -3.89 -2.83 4.17
CA LEU A 124 -3.48 -3.98 3.39
C LEU A 124 -4.60 -5.03 3.33
N THR A 125 -5.39 -5.19 4.39
CA THR A 125 -6.54 -6.10 4.44
C THR A 125 -7.66 -5.65 3.52
N ILE A 126 -7.92 -4.35 3.44
CA ILE A 126 -8.89 -3.77 2.51
C ILE A 126 -8.42 -3.95 1.05
N ALA A 127 -7.13 -3.74 0.80
CA ALA A 127 -6.57 -3.71 -0.54
C ALA A 127 -6.23 -5.09 -1.13
N PHE A 128 -5.63 -5.98 -0.34
CA PHE A 128 -5.00 -7.23 -0.77
C PHE A 128 -5.19 -8.36 0.27
N PRO A 129 -6.44 -8.76 0.60
CA PRO A 129 -6.74 -9.68 1.71
C PRO A 129 -5.97 -11.02 1.65
N ALA A 130 -5.72 -11.54 0.45
CA ALA A 130 -5.01 -12.81 0.25
C ALA A 130 -3.51 -12.76 0.62
N LYS A 131 -2.89 -11.57 0.67
CA LYS A 131 -1.45 -11.39 0.92
C LYS A 131 -1.12 -10.88 2.34
N VAL A 132 -2.13 -10.51 3.12
CA VAL A 132 -1.99 -9.91 4.46
C VAL A 132 -1.22 -10.81 5.42
N LEU A 133 -1.62 -12.07 5.50
CA LEU A 133 -1.18 -12.98 6.57
C LEU A 133 0.33 -13.23 6.55
N GLU A 134 0.93 -13.32 5.37
CA GLU A 134 2.38 -13.50 5.22
C GLU A 134 3.14 -12.21 5.56
N ILE A 135 2.71 -11.09 4.97
CA ILE A 135 3.38 -9.79 5.07
C ILE A 135 3.36 -9.25 6.50
N VAL A 136 2.18 -9.22 7.10
CA VAL A 136 1.99 -8.59 8.41
C VAL A 136 2.63 -9.44 9.51
N LYS A 137 2.61 -10.77 9.37
CA LYS A 137 3.25 -11.66 10.34
C LYS A 137 4.76 -11.44 10.39
N ASP A 138 5.43 -11.34 9.24
CA ASP A 138 6.88 -11.07 9.19
C ASP A 138 7.21 -9.68 9.75
N LEU A 139 6.43 -8.66 9.37
CA LEU A 139 6.62 -7.29 9.84
C LEU A 139 6.44 -7.16 11.37
N LYS A 140 5.35 -7.70 11.92
CA LYS A 140 5.09 -7.71 13.37
C LYS A 140 6.16 -8.47 14.13
N LEU A 141 6.64 -9.60 13.61
CA LEU A 141 7.70 -10.37 14.25
C LEU A 141 8.99 -9.54 14.36
N LYS A 142 9.40 -8.90 13.26
CA LYS A 142 10.62 -8.07 13.25
C LYS A 142 10.48 -6.82 14.11
N SER A 143 9.33 -6.15 14.06
CA SER A 143 9.02 -5.03 14.97
C SER A 143 9.14 -5.47 16.42
N LYS A 144 8.52 -6.61 16.79
CA LYS A 144 8.57 -7.12 18.17
C LYS A 144 9.99 -7.46 18.63
N ILE A 145 10.84 -8.01 17.75
CA ILE A 145 12.24 -8.29 18.07
C ILE A 145 12.99 -6.99 18.38
N TYR A 146 12.84 -5.97 17.54
CA TYR A 146 13.46 -4.67 17.76
C TYR A 146 12.90 -3.97 18.99
N TYR A 147 11.57 -3.96 19.16
CA TYR A 147 10.92 -3.46 20.36
C TYR A 147 11.52 -4.09 21.60
N LYS A 148 11.60 -5.42 21.65
CA LYS A 148 12.18 -6.15 22.79
C LYS A 148 13.66 -5.85 22.99
N PHE A 149 14.42 -5.64 21.92
CA PHE A 149 15.83 -5.23 22.03
C PHE A 149 15.96 -3.85 22.69
N VAL A 150 15.14 -2.89 22.27
CA VAL A 150 15.18 -1.51 22.77
C VAL A 150 14.58 -1.39 24.19
N THR A 151 13.48 -2.08 24.48
CA THR A 151 12.74 -1.95 25.76
C THR A 151 13.09 -3.03 26.77
N GLY A 152 13.44 -4.23 26.33
CA GLY A 152 13.73 -5.39 27.18
C GLY A 152 15.20 -5.52 27.56
N GLY A 153 16.04 -4.55 27.20
CA GLY A 153 17.46 -4.50 27.53
C GLY A 153 17.81 -3.38 28.51
N ASP A 154 19.11 -3.19 28.74
CA ASP A 154 19.62 -2.20 29.71
C ASP A 154 19.19 -0.77 29.40
N LEU A 155 18.89 -0.41 28.13
CA LEU A 155 18.53 0.95 27.73
C LEU A 155 17.45 1.60 28.61
N MET A 156 16.39 0.85 28.95
CA MET A 156 15.27 1.34 29.77
C MET A 156 15.53 1.25 31.28
N SER A 157 16.64 0.64 31.70
CA SER A 157 17.06 0.61 33.10
C SER A 157 17.47 1.99 33.57
N GLU A 158 17.18 2.31 34.84
CA GLU A 158 17.68 3.53 35.49
C GLU A 158 19.21 3.56 35.57
N HIS A 159 19.86 2.40 35.51
CA HIS A 159 21.32 2.27 35.57
C HIS A 159 22.03 2.50 34.22
N PHE A 160 21.27 2.59 33.12
CA PHE A 160 21.85 2.86 31.80
C PHE A 160 21.96 4.37 31.58
N LEU A 161 23.17 4.88 31.79
CA LEU A 161 23.47 6.31 31.83
C LEU A 161 24.12 6.83 30.53
N SER A 162 24.69 5.95 29.71
CA SER A 162 25.35 6.34 28.46
C SER A 162 25.26 5.23 27.42
N VAL A 163 25.21 5.62 26.14
CA VAL A 163 25.23 4.70 25.00
C VAL A 163 26.69 4.41 24.65
N ASP A 164 27.17 3.21 24.99
CA ASP A 164 28.51 2.79 24.59
C ASP A 164 28.56 2.32 23.12
N SER A 165 29.79 2.19 22.60
CA SER A 165 30.03 1.76 21.21
C SER A 165 29.52 0.34 20.92
N HIS A 166 29.50 -0.54 21.91
CA HIS A 166 29.04 -1.92 21.74
C HIS A 166 27.52 -1.97 21.59
N PHE A 167 26.79 -1.27 22.46
CA PHE A 167 25.35 -1.10 22.38
C PHE A 167 24.95 -0.44 21.06
N ASN A 168 25.63 0.64 20.66
CA ASN A 168 25.30 1.31 19.40
C ASN A 168 25.54 0.38 18.18
N PHE A 169 26.59 -0.43 18.21
CA PHE A 169 26.82 -1.43 17.16
C PHE A 169 25.66 -2.44 17.09
N GLN A 170 25.26 -3.03 18.22
CA GLN A 170 24.14 -3.97 18.28
C GLN A 170 22.82 -3.32 17.82
N HIS A 171 22.55 -2.10 18.29
CA HIS A 171 21.39 -1.33 17.86
C HIS A 171 21.39 -1.12 16.34
N ASN A 172 22.52 -0.75 15.74
CA ASN A 172 22.61 -0.56 14.30
C ASN A 172 22.36 -1.85 13.52
N VAL A 173 22.78 -3.00 14.05
CA VAL A 173 22.48 -4.32 13.46
C VAL A 173 20.99 -4.59 13.46
N GLU A 174 20.30 -4.42 14.61
CA GLU A 174 18.86 -4.67 14.71
C GLU A 174 18.04 -3.65 13.90
N TYR A 175 18.41 -2.37 13.94
CA TYR A 175 17.82 -1.33 13.09
C TYR A 175 17.94 -1.70 11.60
N THR A 176 19.11 -2.15 11.17
CA THR A 176 19.37 -2.49 9.75
C THR A 176 18.49 -3.66 9.29
N LYS A 177 18.21 -4.64 10.16
CA LYS A 177 17.28 -5.74 9.84
C LYS A 177 15.87 -5.23 9.55
N ILE A 178 15.37 -4.30 10.35
CA ILE A 178 14.06 -3.67 10.10
C ILE A 178 14.09 -2.81 8.84
N ASP A 179 15.12 -1.97 8.67
CA ASP A 179 15.28 -1.09 7.51
C ASP A 179 15.27 -1.88 6.19
N ILE A 180 16.03 -2.97 6.11
CA ILE A 180 16.05 -3.88 4.96
C ILE A 180 14.67 -4.52 4.76
N SER A 181 14.02 -4.94 5.85
CA SER A 181 12.70 -5.58 5.76
C SER A 181 11.64 -4.64 5.21
N LEU A 182 11.60 -3.40 5.69
CA LEU A 182 10.66 -2.38 5.22
C LEU A 182 10.94 -2.02 3.75
N LYS A 183 12.20 -1.83 3.36
CA LYS A 183 12.57 -1.54 1.96
C LYS A 183 12.23 -2.71 1.03
N THR A 184 12.46 -3.94 1.47
CA THR A 184 12.07 -5.14 0.71
C THR A 184 10.56 -5.22 0.56
N LEU A 185 9.81 -4.86 1.61
CA LEU A 185 8.35 -4.84 1.57
C LEU A 185 7.82 -3.79 0.60
N ILE A 186 8.41 -2.59 0.59
CA ILE A 186 8.11 -1.53 -0.38
C ILE A 186 8.33 -2.05 -1.82
N GLN A 187 9.45 -2.72 -2.09
CA GLN A 187 9.72 -3.31 -3.41
C GLN A 187 8.69 -4.39 -3.79
N LYS A 188 8.32 -5.26 -2.83
CA LYS A 188 7.28 -6.27 -3.05
C LYS A 188 5.93 -5.63 -3.41
N LEU A 189 5.54 -4.54 -2.75
CA LEU A 189 4.28 -3.83 -3.04
C LEU A 189 4.24 -3.20 -4.43
N TYR A 190 5.35 -2.68 -4.93
CA TYR A 190 5.41 -2.23 -6.33
C TYR A 190 5.10 -3.37 -7.31
N ASN A 191 5.60 -4.58 -7.01
CA ASN A 191 5.46 -5.79 -7.83
C ASN A 191 4.13 -6.57 -7.61
N PHE A 192 3.16 -6.03 -6.86
CA PHE A 192 1.89 -6.70 -6.56
C PHE A 192 0.82 -6.70 -7.66
#